data_AF-A0A7J7GHK0-F1
#
_entry.id   AF-A0A7J7GHK0-F1
#
_cell.length_a   1.000
_cell.length_b   1.000
_cell.length_c   1.000
_cell.angle_alpha   90.00
_cell.angle_beta   90.00
_cell.angle_gamma   90.00
#
_symmetry.space_group_name_H-M   'P 1'
#
loop_
_entity.id
_entity.type
_entity.pdbx_description
1 polymer ?
#
loop_
_entity_poly.entity_id
_entity_poly.type
_entity_poly.pdbx_seq_one_letter_code
_entity_poly.pdbx_strand_id
1 'polypeptide(L)'
;MNRLANHLLSQHSFYPLYPPMEDTPVDFSLAPEALQIPCNLDILILSSDLAHFVKVLSIGDKNDGEEQAKCICVNPGRLARGEGAGFFVELNYGGSPDSTSASVISIWTLNYRV
;
A
#
# COMPACT_ATOMS: atom_id res chain seq x y z
N MET A 1 -3.11 9.75 -2.83
CA MET A 1 -2.32 8.55 -2.51
C MET A 1 -1.58 7.94 -3.70
N ASN A 2 -2.17 7.87 -4.91
CA ASN A 2 -1.50 7.28 -6.08
C ASN A 2 -0.06 7.84 -6.31
N ARG A 3 0.12 9.17 -6.25
CA ARG A 3 1.45 9.81 -6.33
C ARG A 3 2.45 9.35 -5.26
N LEU A 4 2.02 9.28 -4.00
CA LEU A 4 2.90 8.88 -2.88
C LEU A 4 3.31 7.41 -3.00
N ALA A 5 2.36 6.54 -3.32
CA ALA A 5 2.65 5.12 -3.51
C ALA A 5 3.55 4.88 -4.73
N ASN A 6 3.37 5.63 -5.82
CA ASN A 6 4.29 5.58 -6.95
C ASN A 6 5.70 6.04 -6.59
N HIS A 7 5.85 7.03 -5.68
CA HIS A 7 7.18 7.44 -5.23
C HIS A 7 7.91 6.31 -4.50
N LEU A 8 7.24 5.57 -3.61
CA LEU A 8 7.83 4.40 -2.93
C LEU A 8 8.34 3.37 -3.94
N LEU A 9 7.51 3.06 -4.95
CA LEU A 9 7.83 2.10 -6.00
C LEU A 9 8.99 2.61 -6.89
N SER A 10 8.97 3.88 -7.31
CA SER A 10 10.02 4.46 -8.14
C SER A 10 11.36 4.61 -7.42
N GLN A 11 11.33 4.83 -6.11
CA GLN A 11 12.53 5.03 -5.29
C GLN A 11 13.07 3.69 -4.74
N HIS A 12 12.39 2.58 -5.03
CA HIS A 12 12.74 1.24 -4.55
C HIS A 12 13.04 1.21 -3.04
N SER A 13 12.27 1.98 -2.25
CA SER A 13 12.46 2.08 -0.81
C SER A 13 11.12 2.19 -0.09
N PHE A 14 10.97 1.44 1.01
CA PHE A 14 9.83 1.51 1.91
C PHE A 14 9.79 2.81 2.72
N TYR A 15 10.91 3.53 2.85
CA TYR A 15 10.97 4.82 3.52
C TYR A 15 11.99 5.75 2.86
N PRO A 16 11.63 6.39 1.72
CA PRO A 16 12.54 7.24 0.96
C PRO A 16 12.62 8.69 1.47
N LEU A 17 11.86 9.03 2.51
CA LEU A 17 11.81 10.39 3.05
C LEU A 17 13.10 10.68 3.84
N TYR A 18 13.84 11.70 3.41
CA TYR A 18 15.03 12.20 4.11
C TYR A 18 15.00 13.73 4.18
N PRO A 19 15.16 14.35 5.36
CA PRO A 19 15.31 13.72 6.68
C PRO A 19 14.04 12.95 7.12
N PRO A 20 14.15 11.95 8.00
CA PRO A 20 12.97 11.30 8.60
C PRO A 20 12.08 12.31 9.33
N MET A 21 10.82 11.92 9.53
CA MET A 21 9.93 12.65 10.43
C MET A 21 10.52 12.66 11.85
N GLU A 22 10.37 13.78 12.57
CA GLU A 22 10.99 14.03 13.89
C GLU A 22 10.74 12.89 14.90
N ASP A 23 9.54 12.33 14.90
CA ASP A 23 9.13 11.24 15.80
C ASP A 23 9.38 9.82 15.24
N THR A 24 10.11 9.67 14.13
CA THR A 24 10.40 8.37 13.51
C THR A 24 11.90 8.07 13.57
N PRO A 25 12.37 7.26 14.53
CA PRO A 25 13.75 6.83 14.56
C PRO A 25 14.02 5.88 13.38
N VAL A 26 14.99 6.23 12.54
CA VAL A 26 15.44 5.41 11.42
C VAL A 26 16.93 5.15 11.57
N ASP A 27 17.31 3.88 11.62
CA ASP A 27 18.71 3.47 11.59
C ASP A 27 19.18 3.30 10.14
N PHE A 28 19.84 4.34 9.62
CA PHE A 28 20.36 4.34 8.25
C PHE A 28 21.49 3.34 8.01
N SER A 29 22.11 2.80 9.06
CA SER A 29 23.16 1.77 8.90
C SER A 29 22.59 0.43 8.41
N LEU A 30 21.29 0.18 8.65
CA LEU A 30 20.56 -1.02 8.22
C LEU A 30 19.62 -0.76 7.02
N ALA A 31 19.56 0.48 6.54
CA ALA A 31 18.63 0.88 5.48
C ALA A 31 18.80 0.09 4.16
N PRO A 32 20.03 -0.20 3.68
CA PRO A 32 20.21 -0.98 2.45
C PRO A 32 19.55 -2.36 2.51
N GLU A 33 19.56 -3.01 3.66
CA GLU A 33 19.00 -4.35 3.85
C GLU A 33 17.52 -4.32 4.24
N ALA A 34 17.11 -3.35 5.07
CA ALA A 34 15.79 -3.34 5.70
C ALA A 34 14.74 -2.49 4.96
N LEU A 35 15.17 -1.45 4.23
CA LEU A 35 14.24 -0.49 3.60
C LEU A 35 14.17 -0.63 2.08
N GLN A 36 15.07 -1.38 1.46
CA GLN A 36 15.05 -1.57 0.00
C GLN A 36 13.87 -2.44 -0.44
N ILE A 37 13.19 -2.04 -1.52
CA ILE A 37 12.17 -2.86 -2.19
C ILE A 37 12.88 -3.77 -3.21
N PRO A 38 12.93 -5.09 -2.99
CA PRO A 38 13.83 -5.98 -3.74
C PRO A 38 13.32 -6.37 -5.13
N CYS A 39 12.02 -6.18 -5.42
CA CYS A 39 11.40 -6.60 -6.67
C CYS A 39 10.16 -5.76 -7.02
N ASN A 40 9.62 -5.97 -8.22
CA ASN A 40 8.32 -5.43 -8.60
C ASN A 40 7.23 -6.11 -7.76
N LEU A 41 6.49 -5.33 -6.98
CA LEU A 41 5.46 -5.82 -6.07
C LEU A 41 4.13 -5.99 -6.80
N ASP A 42 3.50 -7.16 -6.66
CA ASP A 42 2.11 -7.35 -7.09
C ASP A 42 1.11 -6.64 -6.16
N ILE A 43 1.42 -6.58 -4.87
CA ILE A 43 0.56 -5.99 -3.83
C ILE A 43 1.43 -5.16 -2.88
N LEU A 44 1.03 -3.91 -2.65
CA LEU A 44 1.66 -2.97 -1.73
C LEU A 44 0.64 -2.54 -0.66
N ILE A 45 0.87 -2.91 0.60
CA ILE A 45 0.00 -2.55 1.72
C ILE A 45 0.60 -1.35 2.46
N LEU A 46 -0.11 -0.22 2.44
CA LEU A 46 0.26 1.04 3.10
C LEU A 46 -0.78 1.41 4.16
N SER A 47 -0.63 0.83 5.34
CA SER A 47 -1.48 1.14 6.50
C SER A 47 -1.23 2.58 6.98
N SER A 48 -2.28 3.40 7.04
CA SER A 48 -2.17 4.79 7.51
C SER A 48 -3.48 5.32 8.11
N ASP A 49 -3.41 6.50 8.75
CA ASP A 49 -4.58 7.25 9.23
C ASP A 49 -5.30 8.05 8.14
N LEU A 50 -4.92 7.86 6.88
CA LEU A 50 -5.62 8.44 5.74
C LEU A 50 -6.84 7.57 5.36
N ALA A 51 -7.69 8.07 4.45
CA ALA A 51 -8.84 7.31 3.97
C ALA A 51 -8.41 5.96 3.39
N HIS A 52 -9.20 4.92 3.68
CA HIS A 52 -8.99 3.58 3.14
C HIS A 52 -9.12 3.59 1.60
N PHE A 53 -8.37 2.73 0.92
CA PHE A 53 -8.51 2.54 -0.53
C PHE A 53 -7.91 1.22 -0.99
N VAL A 54 -8.36 0.79 -2.17
CA VAL A 54 -7.69 -0.20 -3.02
C VAL A 54 -7.52 0.46 -4.39
N LYS A 55 -6.30 0.49 -4.93
CA LYS A 55 -6.01 1.08 -6.25
C LYS A 55 -4.98 0.27 -7.00
N VAL A 56 -5.17 0.10 -8.30
CA VAL A 56 -4.14 -0.42 -9.20
C VAL A 56 -3.23 0.75 -9.60
N LEU A 57 -1.94 0.57 -9.42
CA LEU A 57 -0.87 1.48 -9.82
C LEU A 57 -0.17 0.91 -11.05
N SER A 58 0.26 1.79 -11.95
CA SER A 58 1.11 1.47 -13.09
C SER A 58 2.51 2.01 -12.84
N ILE A 59 3.52 1.17 -13.01
CA ILE A 59 4.93 1.45 -12.75
C ILE A 59 5.65 1.39 -14.10
N GLY A 60 6.46 2.41 -14.40
CA GLY A 60 7.18 2.56 -15.66
C GLY A 60 6.65 3.71 -16.53
N ASP A 61 7.50 4.24 -17.41
CA ASP A 61 7.16 5.35 -18.29
C ASP A 61 6.34 4.86 -19.49
N LYS A 62 5.32 5.65 -19.87
CA LYS A 62 4.46 5.34 -21.02
C LYS A 62 5.19 5.37 -22.38
N ASN A 63 6.42 5.87 -22.41
CA ASN A 63 7.13 6.20 -23.64
C ASN A 63 8.05 5.09 -24.14
N ASP A 64 8.34 4.07 -23.33
CA ASP A 64 9.41 3.09 -23.65
C ASP A 64 8.91 1.81 -24.33
N GLY A 65 7.62 1.72 -24.67
CA GLY A 65 7.06 0.55 -25.38
C GLY A 65 7.07 -0.76 -24.59
N GLU A 66 7.61 -0.76 -23.36
CA GLU A 66 7.62 -1.88 -22.43
C GLU A 66 6.27 -2.01 -21.68
N GLU A 67 5.94 -3.23 -21.29
CA GLU A 67 4.74 -3.51 -20.49
C GLU A 67 4.88 -2.83 -19.12
N GLN A 68 3.97 -1.89 -18.82
CA GLN A 68 3.90 -1.25 -17.51
C GLN A 68 3.56 -2.30 -16.45
N ALA A 69 4.47 -2.48 -15.49
CA ALA A 69 4.22 -3.32 -14.33
C ALA A 69 3.04 -2.74 -13.53
N LYS A 70 2.15 -3.61 -13.06
CA LYS A 70 1.00 -3.21 -12.25
C LYS A 70 1.21 -3.64 -10.80
N CYS A 71 0.71 -2.84 -9.87
CA CYS A 71 0.74 -3.13 -8.44
C CYS A 71 -0.59 -2.75 -7.79
N ILE A 72 -1.14 -3.61 -6.95
CA ILE A 72 -2.33 -3.28 -6.15
C ILE A 72 -1.87 -2.60 -4.86
N CYS A 73 -2.12 -1.30 -4.76
CA CYS A 73 -1.89 -0.54 -3.55
C CYS A 73 -3.13 -0.51 -2.67
N VAL A 74 -2.97 -0.95 -1.42
CA VAL A 74 -4.04 -1.07 -0.43
C VAL A 74 -3.71 -0.25 0.79
N ASN A 75 -4.60 0.66 1.19
CA ASN A 75 -4.64 1.17 2.56
C ASN A 75 -5.90 0.62 3.23
N PRO A 76 -5.78 -0.34 4.17
CA PRO A 76 -6.94 -0.85 4.89
C PRO A 76 -7.52 0.18 5.86
N GLY A 77 -6.78 1.23 6.19
CA GLY A 77 -7.10 2.14 7.28
C GLY A 77 -6.78 1.50 8.64
N ARG A 78 -7.44 1.98 9.69
CA ARG A 78 -7.32 1.42 11.04
C ARG A 78 -8.47 0.47 11.32
N LEU A 79 -8.19 -0.61 12.04
CA LEU A 79 -9.21 -1.54 12.54
C LEU A 79 -10.15 -0.86 13.54
N ALA A 80 -9.65 0.11 14.31
CA ALA A 80 -10.44 0.94 15.22
C ALA A 80 -9.93 2.39 15.18
N ARG A 81 -10.82 3.37 15.38
CA ARG A 81 -10.45 4.79 15.54
C ARG A 81 -11.16 5.36 16.76
N GLY A 82 -10.40 5.64 17.82
CA GLY A 82 -10.98 6.02 19.11
C GLY A 82 -11.90 4.91 19.61
N GLU A 83 -13.14 5.28 19.95
CA GLU A 83 -14.18 4.35 20.41
C GLU A 83 -14.99 3.73 19.24
N GLY A 84 -14.71 4.11 17.99
CA GLY A 84 -15.45 3.65 16.81
C GLY A 84 -14.79 2.46 16.11
N ALA A 85 -15.62 1.56 15.55
CA ALA A 85 -15.14 0.49 14.69
C ALA A 85 -14.60 1.05 13.36
N GLY A 86 -13.51 0.45 12.88
CA GLY A 86 -12.83 0.86 11.67
C GLY A 86 -13.11 -0.07 10.49
N PHE A 87 -12.06 -0.32 9.70
CA PHE A 87 -12.16 -1.02 8.43
C PHE A 87 -11.08 -2.10 8.30
N PHE A 88 -11.35 -3.07 7.45
CA PHE A 88 -10.35 -4.00 6.93
C PHE A 88 -10.58 -4.19 5.43
N VAL A 89 -9.61 -4.81 4.75
CA VAL A 89 -9.71 -5.14 3.33
C VAL A 89 -9.67 -6.65 3.17
N GLU A 90 -10.66 -7.18 2.44
CA GLU A 90 -10.63 -8.53 1.92
C GLU A 90 -10.05 -8.48 0.51
N LEU A 91 -9.03 -9.29 0.22
CA LEU A 91 -8.35 -9.37 -1.07
C LEU A 91 -8.26 -10.83 -1.51
N ASN A 92 -8.79 -11.13 -2.69
CA ASN A 92 -8.69 -12.45 -3.32
C ASN A 92 -7.73 -12.35 -4.52
N TYR A 93 -6.49 -12.83 -4.33
CA TYR A 93 -5.44 -12.72 -5.32
C TYR A 93 -5.56 -13.81 -6.40
N GLY A 94 -5.69 -13.39 -7.65
CA GLY A 94 -5.88 -14.27 -8.80
C GLY A 94 -4.62 -14.55 -9.62
N GLY A 95 -3.43 -14.32 -9.07
CA GLY A 95 -2.14 -14.48 -9.78
C GLY A 95 -1.67 -13.25 -10.57
N SER A 96 -2.48 -12.20 -10.66
CA SER A 96 -2.08 -10.91 -11.23
C SER A 96 -2.93 -9.76 -10.66
N PRO A 97 -2.49 -8.50 -10.77
CA PRO A 97 -3.30 -7.35 -10.42
C PRO A 97 -4.65 -7.26 -11.15
N ASP A 98 -4.72 -7.75 -12.39
CA ASP A 98 -5.94 -7.69 -13.22
C ASP A 98 -6.97 -8.78 -12.86
N SER A 99 -6.51 -9.91 -12.31
CA SER A 99 -7.35 -11.03 -11.86
C SER A 99 -7.68 -11.00 -10.37
N THR A 100 -7.24 -9.96 -9.66
CA THR A 100 -7.44 -9.82 -8.21
C THR A 100 -8.69 -8.99 -7.92
N SER A 101 -9.48 -9.43 -6.94
CA SER A 101 -10.58 -8.64 -6.39
C SER A 101 -10.26 -8.18 -4.98
N ALA A 102 -10.71 -6.99 -4.61
CA ALA A 102 -10.57 -6.50 -3.25
C ALA A 102 -11.73 -5.60 -2.85
N SER A 103 -12.11 -5.68 -1.58
CA SER A 103 -13.24 -4.97 -1.00
C SER A 103 -12.84 -4.37 0.35
N VAL A 104 -13.25 -3.13 0.60
CA VAL A 104 -13.13 -2.52 1.92
C VAL A 104 -14.40 -2.83 2.72
N ILE A 105 -14.23 -3.41 3.90
CA ILE A 105 -15.33 -3.82 4.77
C ILE A 105 -15.27 -3.01 6.06
N SER A 106 -16.38 -2.37 6.42
CA SER A 106 -16.57 -1.75 7.73
C SER A 106 -16.91 -2.82 8.76
N ILE A 107 -16.26 -2.77 9.92
CA ILE A 107 -16.52 -3.72 11.01
C ILE A 107 -17.96 -3.58 11.53
N TRP A 108 -18.53 -2.37 11.48
CA TRP A 108 -19.94 -2.16 11.84
C TRP A 108 -20.90 -3.01 11.01
N THR A 109 -20.58 -3.27 9.74
CA THR A 109 -21.42 -4.05 8.83
C THR A 109 -21.46 -5.55 9.19
N LEU A 110 -20.46 -6.07 9.91
CA LEU A 110 -20.45 -7.48 10.34
C LEU A 110 -21.47 -7.75 11.47
N ASN A 111 -21.70 -6.79 12.36
CA ASN A 111 -22.61 -6.95 13.51
C ASN A 111 -24.09 -7.05 13.12
N TYR A 112 -24.44 -6.81 11.84
CA TYR A 112 -25.80 -6.93 11.32
C TYR A 112 -26.00 -8.13 10.38
N ARG A 113 -25.02 -9.03 10.26
CA ARG A 113 -25.10 -10.25 9.43
C ARG A 113 -25.18 -11.55 10.23
N VAL A 114 -25.47 -11.47 11.53
CA VAL A 114 -25.71 -12.62 12.43
C VAL A 114 -27.18 -12.63 12.85
#